data_AF-A0A0D2J8D8-F1
#
_entry.id   AF-A0A0D2J8D8-F1
#
_cell.length_a   1.000
_cell.length_b   1.000
_cell.length_c   1.000
_cell.angle_alpha   90.00
_cell.angle_beta   90.00
_cell.angle_gamma   90.00
#
_symmetry.space_group_name_H-M   'P 1'
#
loop_
_entity.id
_entity.type
_entity.pdbx_description
1 polymer ?
#
loop_
_entity_poly.entity_id
_entity_poly.type
_entity_poly.pdbx_seq_one_letter_code
_entity_poly.pdbx_strand_id
1 'polypeptide(L)'
;MWRPVLSNMGISGALGAVSAAALKTVGRSLAAFLGLTFVSLQVLTYSGFVTVNWTVVHRRVREALDTTKDGRLDIDDYRAWLKKGLVVLSQGLPSTSGFLVGFMLGLRVF
;
A
#
# COMPACT_ATOMS: atom_id res chain seq x y z
N MET A 1 -20.08 -26.33 18.50
CA MET A 1 -19.43 -26.30 17.17
C MET A 1 -19.01 -24.89 16.71
N TRP A 2 -19.74 -23.81 17.03
CA TRP A 2 -19.45 -22.44 16.54
C TRP A 2 -18.39 -21.63 17.32
N ARG A 3 -18.12 -21.96 18.60
CA ARG A 3 -17.19 -21.23 19.47
C ARG A 3 -15.74 -21.13 18.94
N PRO A 4 -15.11 -22.20 18.40
CA PRO A 4 -13.73 -22.10 17.89
C PRO A 4 -13.63 -21.26 16.62
N VAL A 5 -14.65 -21.27 15.75
CA VAL A 5 -14.67 -20.45 14.53
C VAL A 5 -14.70 -18.95 14.87
N LEU A 6 -15.53 -18.56 15.84
CA LEU A 6 -15.63 -17.17 16.29
C LEU A 6 -14.33 -16.68 16.94
N SER A 7 -13.69 -17.53 17.76
CA SER A 7 -12.39 -17.22 18.38
C SER A 7 -11.28 -17.04 17.34
N ASN A 8 -11.23 -17.93 16.35
CA ASN A 8 -10.23 -17.89 15.28
C ASN A 8 -10.40 -16.67 14.36
N MET A 9 -11.64 -16.25 14.11
CA MET A 9 -11.94 -15.02 13.36
C MET A 9 -11.58 -13.76 14.14
N GLY A 10 -11.82 -13.75 15.46
CA GLY A 10 -11.45 -12.63 16.34
C GLY A 10 -9.94 -12.40 16.38
N ILE A 11 -9.14 -13.45 16.57
CA ILE A 11 -7.68 -13.37 16.57
C ILE A 11 -7.16 -12.92 15.20
N SER A 12 -7.66 -13.52 14.12
CA SER A 12 -7.26 -13.14 12.76
C SER A 12 -7.63 -11.68 12.45
N GLY A 13 -8.79 -11.21 12.90
CA GLY A 13 -9.22 -9.84 12.74
C GLY A 13 -8.40 -8.83 13.54
N ALA A 14 -8.01 -9.16 14.77
CA ALA A 14 -7.11 -8.32 15.56
C ALA A 14 -5.74 -8.19 14.88
N LEU A 15 -5.18 -9.31 14.39
CA LEU A 15 -3.94 -9.29 13.61
C LEU A 15 -4.07 -8.46 12.33
N GLY A 16 -5.21 -8.57 11.64
CA GLY A 16 -5.54 -7.71 10.50
C GLY A 16 -5.52 -6.23 10.85
N ALA A 17 -6.18 -5.84 11.94
CA ALA A 17 -6.22 -4.45 12.38
C ALA A 17 -4.82 -3.91 12.75
N VAL A 18 -3.99 -4.71 13.42
CA VAL A 18 -2.61 -4.35 13.77
C VAL A 18 -1.75 -4.20 12.51
N SER A 19 -1.85 -5.13 11.56
CA SER A 19 -1.15 -5.02 10.27
C SER A 19 -1.55 -3.76 9.50
N ALA A 20 -2.82 -3.37 9.55
CA ALA A 20 -3.30 -2.13 8.94
C ALA A 20 -2.72 -0.87 9.63
N ALA A 21 -2.67 -0.85 10.96
CA ALA A 21 -2.07 0.25 11.72
C ALA A 21 -0.57 0.40 11.41
N ALA A 22 0.15 -0.71 11.30
CA ALA A 22 1.56 -0.72 10.88
C ALA A 22 1.71 -0.18 9.45
N LEU A 23 0.89 -0.64 8.51
CA LEU A 23 0.91 -0.16 7.12
C LEU A 23 0.65 1.35 7.04
N LYS A 24 -0.28 1.88 7.83
CA LYS A 24 -0.57 3.32 7.82
C LYS A 24 0.57 4.15 8.41
N THR A 25 1.22 3.65 9.45
CA THR A 25 2.37 4.34 10.07
C THR A 25 3.52 4.42 9.08
N VAL A 26 3.88 3.29 8.44
CA VAL A 26 4.91 3.25 7.40
C VAL A 26 4.49 4.11 6.20
N GLY A 27 3.24 4.04 5.78
CA GLY A 27 2.70 4.84 4.67
C GLY A 27 2.78 6.34 4.93
N ARG A 28 2.47 6.81 6.15
CA ARG A 28 2.61 8.22 6.54
C ARG A 28 4.07 8.67 6.49
N SER A 29 5.00 7.87 7.03
CA SER A 29 6.43 8.18 6.99
C SER A 29 6.99 8.22 5.57
N LEU A 30 6.62 7.25 4.73
CA LEU A 30 7.00 7.23 3.32
C LEU A 30 6.41 8.42 2.57
N ALA A 31 5.14 8.76 2.80
CA ALA A 31 4.51 9.92 2.18
C ALA A 31 5.20 11.23 2.58
N ALA A 32 5.57 11.39 3.85
CA ALA A 32 6.32 12.55 4.32
C ALA A 32 7.69 12.65 3.63
N PHE A 33 8.42 11.54 3.53
CA PHE A 33 9.73 11.51 2.87
C PHE A 33 9.64 11.83 1.37
N LEU A 34 8.70 11.21 0.66
CA LEU A 34 8.46 11.48 -0.76
C LEU A 34 8.01 12.93 -1.00
N GLY A 35 7.12 13.45 -0.16
CA GLY A 35 6.69 14.85 -0.22
C GLY A 35 7.84 15.82 0.01
N LEU A 36 8.68 15.57 1.02
CA LEU A 36 9.85 16.41 1.30
C LEU A 36 10.88 16.36 0.16
N THR A 37 11.09 15.18 -0.43
CA THR A 37 11.95 15.01 -1.60
C THR A 37 11.42 15.81 -2.79
N PHE A 38 10.11 15.75 -3.03
CA PHE A 38 9.46 16.49 -4.09
C PHE A 38 9.59 18.01 -3.88
N VAL A 39 9.31 18.51 -2.68
CA VAL A 39 9.45 19.93 -2.34
C VAL A 39 10.90 20.38 -2.56
N SER A 40 11.88 19.59 -2.11
CA SER A 40 13.31 19.88 -2.33
C SER A 40 13.64 19.97 -3.83
N LEU A 41 13.17 19.02 -4.64
CA LEU A 41 13.36 19.05 -6.09
C LEU A 41 12.76 20.30 -6.73
N GLN A 42 11.56 20.71 -6.32
CA GLN A 42 10.92 21.92 -6.83
C GLN A 42 11.72 23.19 -6.51
N VAL A 43 12.27 23.29 -5.29
CA VAL A 43 13.14 24.40 -4.90
C VAL A 43 14.41 24.43 -5.76
N LEU A 44 15.07 23.28 -5.98
CA LEU A 44 16.26 23.19 -6.81
C LEU A 44 16.01 23.57 -8.28
N THR A 45 14.85 23.19 -8.82
CA THR A 45 14.43 23.58 -10.16
C THR A 45 14.10 25.06 -10.25
N TYR A 46 13.43 25.63 -9.25
CA TYR A 46 13.15 27.07 -9.20
C TYR A 46 14.42 27.92 -9.13
N SER A 47 15.44 27.47 -8.38
CA SER A 47 16.75 28.13 -8.32
C SER A 47 17.59 27.97 -9.59
N GLY A 48 17.11 27.25 -10.61
CA GLY A 48 17.82 27.07 -11.89
C GLY A 48 19.00 26.10 -11.83
N PHE A 49 19.22 25.42 -10.70
CA PHE A 49 20.30 24.44 -10.54
C PHE A 49 20.02 23.12 -11.29
N VAL A 50 18.74 22.73 -11.43
CA VAL A 50 18.34 21.44 -12.03
C VAL A 50 17.14 21.60 -12.96
N THR A 51 17.29 21.20 -14.23
CA THR A 51 16.19 21.12 -15.20
C THR A 51 15.58 19.73 -15.19
N VAL A 52 14.34 19.60 -14.70
CA VAL A 52 13.64 18.30 -14.67
C VAL A 52 12.97 18.03 -16.01
N ASN A 53 13.40 16.96 -16.69
CA ASN A 53 12.72 16.47 -17.88
C ASN A 53 11.52 15.58 -17.50
N TRP A 54 10.36 16.21 -17.38
CA TRP A 54 9.12 15.52 -17.01
C TRP A 54 8.71 14.41 -17.98
N THR A 55 9.09 14.47 -19.25
CA THR A 55 8.80 13.43 -20.25
C THR A 55 9.51 12.12 -19.91
N VAL A 56 10.79 12.19 -19.54
CA VAL A 56 11.56 11.01 -19.12
C VAL A 56 11.06 10.46 -17.80
N VAL A 57 10.72 11.34 -16.84
CA VAL A 57 10.15 10.96 -15.55
C VAL A 57 8.84 10.18 -15.74
N HIS A 58 7.89 10.72 -16.53
CA HIS A 58 6.63 10.05 -16.80
C HIS A 58 6.80 8.69 -17.49
N ARG A 59 7.78 8.55 -18.39
CA ARG A 59 8.07 7.27 -19.02
C ARG A 59 8.59 6.25 -18.00
N ARG A 60 9.59 6.61 -17.19
CA ARG A 60 10.16 5.69 -16.18
C ARG A 60 9.15 5.30 -15.10
N VAL A 61 8.32 6.24 -14.65
CA VAL A 61 7.27 5.97 -13.66
C VAL A 61 6.25 4.99 -14.22
N ARG A 62 5.84 5.17 -15.49
CA ARG A 62 4.94 4.21 -16.17
C ARG A 62 5.57 2.83 -16.28
N GLU A 63 6.82 2.73 -16.77
CA GLU A 63 7.53 1.44 -16.90
C GLU A 63 7.72 0.72 -15.56
N ALA A 64 7.93 1.45 -14.47
CA ALA A 64 8.14 0.86 -13.15
C ALA A 64 6.85 0.39 -12.48
N LEU A 65 5.73 1.11 -12.71
CA LEU A 65 4.44 0.80 -12.08
C LEU A 65 3.58 -0.15 -12.91
N ASP A 66 3.76 -0.18 -14.24
CA ASP A 66 3.06 -1.07 -15.16
C ASP A 66 3.60 -2.51 -15.06
N THR A 67 3.15 -3.23 -14.03
CA THR A 67 3.53 -4.62 -13.75
C THR A 67 2.85 -5.61 -14.71
N THR A 68 1.69 -5.24 -15.26
CA THR A 68 0.89 -6.02 -16.21
C THR A 68 1.36 -5.87 -17.66
N LYS A 69 2.24 -4.90 -17.93
CA LYS A 69 2.80 -4.58 -19.25
C LYS A 69 1.72 -4.24 -20.28
N ASP A 70 0.60 -3.69 -19.86
CA ASP A 70 -0.50 -3.33 -20.75
C ASP A 70 -0.46 -1.85 -21.20
N GLY A 71 0.51 -1.09 -20.67
CA GLY A 71 0.72 0.32 -20.98
C GLY A 71 -0.16 1.28 -20.18
N ARG A 72 -0.98 0.80 -19.24
CA ARG A 72 -1.92 1.61 -18.45
C ARG A 72 -1.74 1.33 -16.96
N LEU A 73 -1.66 2.39 -16.15
CA LEU A 73 -1.77 2.26 -14.71
C LEU A 73 -3.25 2.25 -14.36
N ASP A 74 -3.84 1.06 -14.24
CA ASP A 74 -5.25 0.92 -13.89
C ASP A 74 -5.46 0.50 -12.42
N ILE A 75 -6.66 0.75 -11.92
CA ILE A 75 -7.13 0.36 -10.58
C ILE A 75 -7.03 -1.15 -10.38
N ASP A 76 -7.11 -1.92 -11.47
CA ASP A 76 -6.99 -3.38 -11.43
C ASP A 76 -5.58 -3.86 -11.07
N ASP A 77 -4.52 -3.15 -11.47
CA ASP A 77 -3.14 -3.46 -11.08
C ASP A 77 -2.92 -3.24 -9.60
N TYR A 78 -3.43 -2.12 -9.10
CA TYR A 78 -3.39 -1.79 -7.69
C TYR A 78 -4.15 -2.83 -6.86
N ARG A 79 -5.34 -3.24 -7.33
CA ARG A 79 -6.11 -4.33 -6.70
C ARG A 79 -5.34 -5.65 -6.73
N ALA A 80 -4.69 -6.01 -7.83
CA ALA A 80 -3.93 -7.24 -7.95
C ALA A 80 -2.73 -7.24 -6.97
N TRP A 81 -2.01 -6.12 -6.87
CA TRP A 81 -0.90 -5.95 -5.93
C TRP A 81 -1.35 -6.02 -4.48
N LEU A 82 -2.41 -5.31 -4.13
CA LEU A 82 -3.01 -5.37 -2.80
C LEU A 82 -3.48 -6.79 -2.48
N LYS A 83 -4.16 -7.46 -3.41
CA LYS A 83 -4.64 -8.83 -3.20
C LYS A 83 -3.49 -9.81 -2.99
N LYS A 84 -2.40 -9.70 -3.76
CA LYS A 84 -1.18 -10.51 -3.55
C LYS A 84 -0.56 -10.24 -2.18
N GLY A 85 -0.40 -8.97 -1.79
CA GLY A 85 0.12 -8.60 -0.47
C GLY A 85 -0.76 -9.14 0.66
N LEU A 86 -2.07 -8.98 0.57
CA LEU A 86 -3.03 -9.50 1.54
C LEU A 86 -2.98 -11.02 1.64
N VAL A 87 -2.85 -11.74 0.52
CA VAL A 87 -2.68 -13.18 0.53
C VAL A 87 -1.43 -13.56 1.31
N VAL A 88 -0.28 -12.93 1.04
CA VAL A 88 0.98 -13.17 1.75
C VAL A 88 0.86 -12.87 3.25
N LEU A 89 0.28 -11.72 3.62
CA LEU A 89 0.08 -11.36 5.02
C LEU A 89 -0.90 -12.30 5.75
N SER A 90 -1.82 -12.91 5.01
CA SER A 90 -2.79 -13.86 5.57
C SER A 90 -2.33 -15.31 5.57
N GLN A 91 -1.14 -15.62 5.03
CA GLN A 91 -0.61 -16.98 5.05
C GLN A 91 -0.37 -17.45 6.49
N GLY A 92 -0.86 -18.64 6.81
CA GLY A 92 -0.73 -19.23 8.15
C GLY A 92 -1.78 -18.76 9.17
N LEU A 93 -2.70 -17.86 8.79
CA LEU A 93 -3.78 -17.44 9.68
C LEU A 93 -4.94 -18.45 9.72
N PRO A 94 -5.60 -18.60 10.89
CA PRO A 94 -6.73 -19.52 11.03
C PRO A 94 -8.00 -19.02 10.32
N SER A 95 -8.07 -17.73 9.95
CA SER A 95 -9.14 -17.19 9.10
C SER A 95 -8.67 -16.00 8.26
N THR A 96 -8.49 -16.23 6.95
CA THR A 96 -8.16 -15.17 5.97
C THR A 96 -9.27 -14.12 5.85
N SER A 97 -10.54 -14.52 5.95
CA SER A 97 -11.67 -13.58 5.89
C SER A 97 -11.76 -12.71 7.15
N GLY A 98 -11.54 -13.28 8.33
CA GLY A 98 -11.45 -12.52 9.59
C GLY A 98 -10.33 -11.50 9.55
N PHE A 99 -9.14 -11.91 9.07
CA PHE A 99 -8.01 -11.00 8.84
C PHE A 99 -8.35 -9.86 7.89
N LEU A 100 -8.94 -10.16 6.73
CA LEU A 100 -9.25 -9.14 5.73
C LEU A 100 -10.25 -8.10 6.26
N VAL A 101 -11.29 -8.55 6.97
CA VAL A 101 -12.27 -7.65 7.60
C VAL A 101 -11.61 -6.78 8.67
N GLY A 102 -10.80 -7.39 9.55
CA GLY A 102 -10.05 -6.64 10.57
C GLY A 102 -9.06 -5.64 9.98
N PHE A 103 -8.38 -6.01 8.89
CA PHE A 103 -7.46 -5.15 8.16
C PHE A 103 -8.17 -3.96 7.51
N MET A 104 -9.29 -4.19 6.82
CA MET A 104 -10.09 -3.10 6.24
C MET A 104 -10.65 -2.16 7.30
N LEU A 105 -11.12 -2.69 8.43
CA LEU A 105 -11.58 -1.87 9.55
C LEU A 105 -10.41 -1.08 10.16
N GLY A 106 -9.26 -1.72 10.36
CA GLY A 106 -8.05 -1.07 10.86
C GLY A 106 -7.59 0.09 9.97
N LEU A 107 -7.62 -0.07 8.64
CA LEU A 107 -7.26 1.00 7.71
C LEU A 107 -8.21 2.21 7.75
N ARG A 108 -9.48 1.98 8.11
CA ARG A 108 -10.47 3.06 8.26
C ARG A 108 -10.35 3.77 9.60
N VAL A 109 -10.05 3.04 10.67
CA VAL A 109 -10.04 3.54 12.05
C VAL A 109 -8.74 4.25 12.40
N PHE A 110 -7.60 3.63 12.11
CA PHE A 110 -6.27 4.22 12.32
C PHE A 110 -5.93 5.10 11.15
#